data_AF-A0A5P9XR70-F1
#
_entry.id   AF-A0A5P9XR70-F1
#
_cell.length_a   1.000
_cell.length_b   1.000
_cell.length_c   1.000
_cell.angle_alpha   90.00
_cell.angle_beta   90.00
_cell.angle_gamma   90.00
#
_symmetry.space_group_name_H-M   'P 1'
#
loop_
_entity.id
_entity.type
_entity.pdbx_description
1 polymer ?
#
loop_
_entity_poly.entity_id
_entity_poly.type
_entity_poly.pdbx_seq_one_letter_code
_entity_poly.pdbx_strand_id
1 'polypeptide(L)'
;MLLDPGGNLTYKNLLAEMASYFLPAHLDYVFASHEDPDIVASANGWLLITDAKILIANEWTRFLPHFCSKGMTAGRVIGIPPQGMEVNLAGQDLFIIPAHYMHSVGNFQVADFGPIPLPRTYRA
;
A
#
# COMPACT_ATOMS: atom_id res chain seq x y z
N MET A 1 -5.94 1.42 -4.69
CA MET A 1 -4.92 1.13 -3.65
C MET A 1 -4.18 -0.14 -4.02
N LEU A 2 -2.87 -0.20 -3.75
CA LEU A 2 -2.02 -1.39 -3.92
C LEU A 2 -1.61 -1.90 -2.54
N LEU A 3 -1.88 -3.17 -2.25
CA LEU A 3 -1.59 -3.82 -0.97
C LEU A 3 -0.24 -4.54 -1.05
N ASP A 4 0.63 -4.31 -0.08
CA ASP A 4 1.91 -5.02 0.12
C ASP A 4 2.66 -5.26 -1.19
N PRO A 5 3.10 -4.19 -1.89
CA PRO A 5 3.61 -4.27 -3.25
C PRO A 5 4.93 -5.05 -3.39
N GLY A 6 5.51 -5.44 -2.27
CA GLY A 6 6.64 -6.32 -2.21
C GLY A 6 7.99 -5.63 -2.32
N GLY A 7 9.01 -6.45 -2.52
CA GLY A 7 10.39 -6.01 -2.63
C GLY A 7 10.82 -5.60 -4.04
N ASN A 8 12.06 -5.11 -4.14
CA ASN A 8 12.63 -4.61 -5.40
C ASN A 8 12.72 -5.67 -6.52
N LEU A 9 12.79 -6.96 -6.18
CA LEU A 9 12.89 -8.04 -7.17
C LEU A 9 11.60 -8.26 -7.96
N THR A 10 10.44 -8.07 -7.32
CA THR A 10 9.12 -8.28 -7.94
C THR A 10 8.53 -7.01 -8.54
N TYR A 11 9.06 -5.84 -8.18
CA TYR A 11 8.57 -4.52 -8.61
C TYR A 11 8.27 -4.41 -10.10
N LYS A 12 9.21 -4.79 -10.98
CA LYS A 12 9.04 -4.64 -12.44
C LYS A 12 7.91 -5.52 -12.99
N ASN A 13 7.79 -6.74 -12.47
CA ASN A 13 6.75 -7.67 -12.89
C ASN A 13 5.38 -7.21 -12.39
N LEU A 14 5.31 -6.74 -11.14
CA LEU A 14 4.07 -6.18 -10.58
C LEU A 14 3.64 -4.92 -11.32
N LEU A 15 4.58 -4.02 -11.65
CA LEU A 15 4.30 -2.83 -12.44
C LEU A 15 3.75 -3.17 -13.84
N ALA A 16 4.36 -4.14 -14.52
CA ALA A 16 3.92 -4.59 -15.83
C ALA A 16 2.50 -5.18 -15.79
N GLU A 17 2.21 -6.02 -14.78
CA GLU A 17 0.89 -6.62 -14.61
C GLU A 17 -0.17 -5.59 -14.21
N MET A 18 0.15 -4.66 -13.30
CA MET A 18 -0.76 -3.61 -12.85
C MET A 18 -1.27 -2.75 -14.01
N ALA A 19 -0.42 -2.48 -15.00
CA ALA A 19 -0.76 -1.70 -16.19
C ALA A 19 -1.90 -2.32 -17.03
N SER A 20 -2.17 -3.63 -16.89
CA SER A 20 -3.32 -4.31 -17.50
C SER A 20 -4.66 -3.99 -16.81
N TYR A 21 -4.63 -3.48 -15.58
CA TYR A 21 -5.81 -3.12 -14.80
C TYR A 21 -6.06 -1.61 -14.79
N PHE A 22 -5.02 -0.82 -14.52
CA PHE A 22 -5.07 0.64 -14.56
C PHE A 22 -3.66 1.25 -14.68
N LEU A 23 -3.58 2.50 -15.14
CA LEU A 23 -2.31 3.22 -15.24
C LEU A 23 -1.76 3.57 -13.86
N PRO A 24 -0.44 3.45 -13.61
CA PRO A 24 0.17 3.80 -12.32
C PRO A 24 -0.17 5.21 -11.81
N ALA A 25 -0.38 6.17 -12.72
CA ALA A 25 -0.78 7.53 -12.38
C ALA A 25 -2.13 7.63 -11.65
N HIS A 26 -2.98 6.60 -11.69
CA HIS A 26 -4.25 6.53 -10.97
C HIS A 26 -4.13 5.80 -9.61
N LEU A 27 -2.92 5.51 -9.15
CA LEU A 27 -2.70 4.88 -7.84
C LEU A 27 -2.77 5.94 -6.73
N ASP A 28 -3.80 5.89 -5.89
CA ASP A 28 -3.95 6.83 -4.76
C ASP A 28 -3.15 6.43 -3.53
N TYR A 29 -3.08 5.13 -3.24
CA TYR A 29 -2.51 4.59 -2.01
C TYR A 29 -1.68 3.34 -2.28
N VAL A 30 -0.52 3.28 -1.63
CA VAL A 30 0.21 2.04 -1.32
C VAL A 30 -0.02 1.74 0.15
N PHE A 31 -0.44 0.54 0.47
CA PHE A 31 -0.57 0.07 1.84
C PHE A 31 0.55 -0.92 2.14
N ALA A 32 1.21 -0.72 3.28
CA ALA A 32 2.18 -1.67 3.83
C ALA A 32 1.65 -2.19 5.16
N SER A 33 1.32 -3.48 5.21
CA SER A 33 0.83 -4.16 6.40
C SER A 33 1.82 -4.04 7.56
N HIS A 34 3.11 -4.17 7.26
CA HIS A 34 4.24 -4.00 8.18
C HIS A 34 5.54 -3.58 7.44
N GLU A 35 6.66 -3.53 8.16
CA GLU A 35 7.93 -2.93 7.73
C GLU A 35 8.82 -3.82 6.85
N ASP A 36 8.52 -5.11 6.74
CA ASP A 36 9.48 -6.07 6.20
C ASP A 36 9.83 -5.79 4.72
N PRO A 37 11.06 -6.13 4.28
CA PRO A 37 11.49 -5.83 2.92
C PRO A 37 10.67 -6.50 1.81
N ASP A 38 10.08 -7.66 2.09
CA ASP A 38 9.17 -8.37 1.19
C ASP A 38 7.76 -7.78 1.15
N ILE A 39 7.49 -6.71 1.90
CA ILE A 39 6.25 -5.92 1.86
C ILE A 39 6.46 -4.57 1.20
N VAL A 40 7.49 -3.82 1.62
CA VAL A 40 7.57 -2.37 1.34
C VAL A 40 8.90 -1.91 0.74
N ALA A 41 9.89 -2.79 0.51
CA ALA A 41 11.18 -2.34 -0.01
C ALA A 41 11.10 -1.73 -1.42
N SER A 42 10.03 -1.99 -2.20
CA SER A 42 9.79 -1.35 -3.50
C SER A 42 9.15 0.05 -3.42
N ALA A 43 8.89 0.58 -2.22
CA ALA A 43 8.22 1.87 -2.01
C ALA A 43 8.79 3.02 -2.86
N ASN A 44 10.12 3.10 -2.98
CA ASN A 44 10.76 4.15 -3.79
C ASN A 44 10.35 4.10 -5.26
N GLY A 45 10.17 2.90 -5.83
CA GLY A 45 9.72 2.73 -7.21
C GLY A 45 8.33 3.32 -7.42
N TRP A 46 7.38 2.99 -6.53
CA TRP A 46 6.02 3.52 -6.58
C TRP A 46 5.96 5.02 -6.39
N LEU A 47 6.73 5.55 -5.44
CA LEU A 47 6.79 6.99 -5.16
C LEU A 47 7.46 7.80 -6.30
N LEU A 48 8.26 7.17 -7.15
CA LEU A 48 8.88 7.82 -8.31
C LEU A 48 7.92 7.99 -9.49
N ILE A 49 6.95 7.09 -9.64
CA ILE A 49 6.09 7.04 -10.83
C ILE A 49 4.62 7.37 -10.55
N THR A 50 4.27 7.62 -9.29
CA THR A 50 2.89 7.91 -8.84
C THR A 50 2.87 9.07 -7.84
N ASP A 51 1.71 9.70 -7.70
CA ASP A 51 1.41 10.63 -6.61
C ASP A 51 0.84 9.93 -5.36
N ALA A 52 0.95 8.59 -5.31
CA ALA A 52 0.38 7.78 -4.25
C ALA A 52 0.94 8.17 -2.87
N LYS A 53 0.09 8.06 -1.86
CA LYS A 53 0.50 8.11 -0.45
C LYS A 53 0.74 6.71 0.08
N ILE A 54 1.70 6.55 0.98
CA ILE A 54 1.98 5.29 1.68
C ILE A 54 1.26 5.30 3.03
N LEU A 55 0.40 4.32 3.25
CA LEU A 55 -0.21 3.99 4.54
C LEU A 55 0.67 2.95 5.22
N ILE A 56 1.21 3.25 6.41
CA ILE A 56 2.02 2.32 7.22
C ILE A 56 1.85 2.67 8.70
N ALA A 57 2.10 1.70 9.60
CA ALA A 57 2.07 1.93 11.04
C ALA A 57 2.88 3.16 11.48
N ASN A 58 2.38 3.91 12.46
CA ASN A 58 3.05 5.09 13.02
C ASN A 58 4.51 4.81 13.42
N GLU A 59 4.74 3.63 13.99
CA GLU A 59 6.01 3.08 14.43
C GLU A 59 7.05 3.06 13.29
N TRP A 60 6.60 2.84 12.06
CA TRP A 60 7.46 2.63 10.89
C TRP A 60 7.63 3.87 9.99
N THR A 61 6.87 4.94 10.25
CA THR A 61 6.90 6.16 9.40
C THR A 61 8.28 6.80 9.28
N ARG A 62 9.11 6.67 10.32
CA ARG A 62 10.51 7.17 10.34
C ARG A 62 11.52 6.18 9.76
N PHE A 63 11.14 4.91 9.62
CA PHE A 63 11.99 3.86 9.06
C PHE A 63 11.81 3.74 7.55
N LEU A 64 10.58 3.89 7.04
CA LEU A 64 10.26 3.85 5.61
C LEU A 64 11.17 4.73 4.71
N PRO A 65 11.59 5.96 5.09
CA PRO A 65 12.48 6.77 4.27
C PRO A 65 13.84 6.12 3.96
N HIS A 66 14.29 5.13 4.73
CA HIS A 66 15.54 4.42 4.46
C HIS A 66 15.47 3.54 3.20
N PHE A 67 14.27 3.20 2.72
CA PHE A 67 14.08 2.54 1.43
C PHE A 67 14.02 3.52 0.26
N CYS A 68 13.92 4.83 0.52
CA CYS A 68 13.57 5.84 -0.47
C CYS A 68 14.67 6.87 -0.70
N SER A 69 14.66 7.47 -1.89
CA SER A 69 15.47 8.66 -2.18
C SER A 69 15.11 9.81 -1.23
N LYS A 70 16.10 10.65 -0.91
CA LYS A 70 15.93 11.78 0.01
C LYS A 70 14.76 12.68 -0.41
N GLY A 71 13.87 12.98 0.53
CA GLY A 71 12.71 13.85 0.31
C GLY A 71 11.51 13.18 -0.39
N MET A 72 11.67 11.96 -0.90
CA MET A 72 10.63 11.27 -1.66
C MET A 72 9.38 10.96 -0.82
N THR A 73 9.54 10.78 0.48
CA THR A 73 8.44 10.49 1.43
C THR A 73 7.76 11.74 2.00
N ALA A 74 8.28 12.95 1.73
CA ALA A 74 7.77 14.18 2.34
C ALA A 74 6.32 14.43 1.93
N GLY A 75 5.42 14.56 2.91
CA GLY A 75 3.98 14.76 2.68
C GLY A 75 3.25 13.56 2.07
N ARG A 76 3.92 12.42 1.88
CA ARG A 76 3.38 11.22 1.22
C ARG A 76 3.30 9.99 2.11
N VAL A 77 3.61 10.11 3.40
CA VAL A 77 3.45 9.02 4.37
C VAL A 77 2.33 9.39 5.34
N ILE A 78 1.35 8.49 5.45
CA ILE A 78 0.26 8.58 6.41
C ILE A 78 0.49 7.48 7.45
N GLY A 79 0.68 7.90 8.69
CA GLY A 79 0.83 7.00 9.81
C GLY A 79 -0.50 6.44 10.28
N ILE A 80 -0.64 5.12 10.27
CA ILE A 80 -1.81 4.41 10.80
C ILE A 80 -1.70 4.39 12.33
N PRO A 81 -2.69 4.89 13.07
CA PRO A 81 -2.66 4.86 14.53
C PRO A 81 -2.89 3.43 15.06
N PRO A 82 -2.45 3.10 16.28
CA PRO A 82 -2.51 1.74 16.80
C PRO A 82 -3.90 1.10 16.78
N GLN A 83 -4.97 1.88 16.92
CA GLN A 83 -6.35 1.39 16.86
C GLN A 83 -6.86 1.09 15.44
N GLY A 84 -6.06 1.33 14.41
CA GLY A 84 -6.50 1.28 13.03
C GLY A 84 -7.18 2.57 12.57
N MET A 85 -7.66 2.58 11.33
CA MET A 85 -8.34 3.75 10.75
C MET A 85 -9.24 3.34 9.58
N GLU A 86 -10.04 4.28 9.11
CA GLU A 86 -10.83 4.13 7.89
C GLU A 86 -10.17 4.88 6.73
N VAL A 87 -10.23 4.30 5.55
CA VAL A 87 -9.76 4.91 4.31
C VAL A 87 -10.89 4.87 3.29
N ASN A 88 -11.35 6.05 2.86
CA ASN A 88 -12.27 6.15 1.74
C ASN A 88 -11.48 6.03 0.43
N LEU A 89 -11.80 5.01 -0.36
CA LEU A 89 -11.26 4.79 -1.69
C LEU A 89 -12.39 4.94 -2.71
N ALA A 90 -12.44 6.10 -3.37
CA ALA A 90 -13.43 6.42 -4.40
C ALA A 90 -14.90 6.18 -3.96
N GLY A 91 -15.24 6.52 -2.72
CA GLY A 91 -16.59 6.35 -2.18
C GLY A 91 -16.85 5.00 -1.51
N GLN A 92 -15.89 4.07 -1.53
CA GLN A 92 -15.94 2.84 -0.75
C GLN A 92 -15.07 2.97 0.50
N ASP A 93 -15.65 2.71 1.67
CA ASP A 93 -14.92 2.73 2.93
C ASP A 93 -14.20 1.39 3.12
N LEU A 94 -12.90 1.47 3.38
CA LEU A 94 -12.02 0.36 3.71
C LEU A 94 -11.55 0.50 5.16
N PHE A 95 -11.54 -0.61 5.90
CA PHE A 95 -11.16 -0.62 7.30
C PHE A 95 -9.75 -1.16 7.45
N ILE A 96 -8.86 -0.36 8.03
CA ILE A 96 -7.50 -0.76 8.40
C ILE A 96 -7.54 -1.26 9.84
N ILE A 97 -7.46 -2.57 10.03
CA ILE A 97 -7.71 -3.25 11.30
C ILE A 97 -6.37 -3.64 11.95
N PRO A 98 -6.16 -3.38 13.25
CA PRO A 98 -4.93 -3.75 13.93
C PRO A 98 -4.74 -5.28 13.99
N ALA A 99 -3.52 -5.71 13.71
CA ALA A 99 -3.06 -7.09 13.81
C ALA A 99 -1.66 -7.16 14.43
N HIS A 100 -1.41 -6.27 15.40
CA HIS A 100 -0.12 -6.13 16.09
C HIS A 100 0.41 -7.45 16.63
N TYR A 101 1.73 -7.61 16.55
CA TYR A 101 2.48 -8.80 16.96
C TYR A 101 2.15 -10.07 16.15
N MET A 102 1.56 -9.91 14.96
CA MET A 102 1.31 -11.01 14.01
C MET A 102 2.04 -10.81 12.66
N HIS A 103 3.36 -10.72 12.60
CA HIS A 103 4.34 -10.81 13.71
C HIS A 103 4.91 -9.44 14.12
N SER A 104 4.81 -8.43 13.26
CA SER A 104 5.38 -7.10 13.50
C SER A 104 4.63 -6.33 14.59
N VAL A 105 5.35 -5.49 15.35
CA VAL A 105 4.75 -4.62 16.39
C VAL A 105 3.76 -3.62 15.80
N GLY A 106 4.01 -3.12 14.59
CA GLY A 106 3.09 -2.29 13.84
C GLY A 106 2.58 -3.07 12.63
N ASN A 107 1.50 -3.81 12.81
CA ASN A 107 0.93 -4.67 11.78
C ASN A 107 -0.57 -4.44 11.61
N PHE A 108 -1.03 -4.36 10.36
CA PHE A 108 -2.42 -4.08 10.03
C PHE A 108 -2.93 -4.96 8.89
N GLN A 109 -4.25 -5.15 8.87
CA GLN A 109 -4.98 -5.82 7.80
C GLN A 109 -5.96 -4.85 7.16
N VAL A 110 -6.32 -5.09 5.89
CA VAL A 110 -7.37 -4.33 5.20
C VAL A 110 -8.62 -5.20 5.09
N ALA A 111 -9.75 -4.68 5.55
CA ALA A 111 -11.06 -5.27 5.32
C ALA A 111 -11.87 -4.41 4.33
N ASP A 112 -12.26 -5.04 3.23
CA ASP A 112 -13.19 -4.50 2.24
C ASP A 112 -14.56 -5.20 2.43
N PHE A 113 -15.55 -4.44 2.88
CA PHE A 113 -16.94 -4.90 3.03
C PHE A 113 -17.84 -4.41 1.88
N GLY A 114 -17.24 -3.88 0.81
CA GLY A 114 -17.95 -3.49 -0.39
C GLY A 114 -18.67 -4.67 -1.05
N PRO A 115 -19.63 -4.39 -1.95
CA PRO A 115 -20.32 -5.43 -2.68
C PRO A 115 -19.32 -6.28 -3.47
N ILE A 116 -19.44 -7.61 -3.35
CA ILE A 116 -18.61 -8.56 -4.09
C ILE A 116 -18.75 -8.27 -5.58
N PRO A 117 -17.66 -7.98 -6.32
CA PRO A 117 -17.74 -7.76 -7.75
C PRO A 117 -18.28 -9.01 -8.43
N LEU A 118 -19.29 -8.86 -9.30
CA LEU A 118 -19.70 -9.96 -10.17
C LEU A 118 -18.49 -10.39 -11.01
N PRO A 119 -18.25 -11.70 -11.20
CA PRO A 119 -17.11 -12.17 -11.96
C PRO A 119 -17.10 -11.50 -13.34
N ARG A 120 -16.02 -10.78 -13.64
CA ARG A 120 -15.79 -10.27 -14.99
C ARG A 120 -15.69 -11.50 -15.88
N THR A 121 -16.70 -11.72 -16.73
CA THR A 121 -16.58 -12.68 -17.82
C THR A 121 -15.36 -12.25 -18.64
N TYR A 122 -14.28 -13.02 -18.56
CA TYR A 122 -13.14 -12.85 -19.46
C TYR A 122 -13.70 -12.94 -20.88
N ARG A 123 -13.75 -11.80 -21.59
CA ARG A 123 -13.96 -11.84 -23.03
C ARG A 123 -12.69 -12.45 -23.62
N ALA A 124 -12.88 -13.61 -24.25
CA ALA A 124 -11.88 -14.29 -25.08
C ALA A 124 -11.46 -13.40 -26.26
#